data_AF-A0A849DTE8-F1
#
_entry.id   AF-A0A849DTE8-F1
#
_cell.length_a   1.000
_cell.length_b   1.000
_cell.length_c   1.000
_cell.angle_alpha   90.00
_cell.angle_beta   90.00
_cell.angle_gamma   90.00
#
_symmetry.space_group_name_H-M   'P 1'
#
loop_
_entity.id
_entity.type
_entity.pdbx_description
1 polymer ?
#
loop_
_entity_poly.entity_id
_entity_poly.type
_entity_poly.pdbx_seq_one_letter_code
_entity_poly.pdbx_strand_id
1 'polypeptide(L)'
;MASQDPPLAEDVDARELAREIRAELRSLSRPVAETVARRLVAAGQLIDIEPKQALGHALAARRLAARIPTVREAVGLTAYQAGQWQAAISELRAYHRMAGNQTHVAILADCERALDRPERAIDLYRAVDLDKLDQAERIELLIVAAGARVDLKQAEAAVAMLQIPELRSTTITGWLARLRYAFADGLFAVGRADEAREWFALAAEVDDEVTTDAAERLLELDGVIIDDLNDEDDDPEEVVLEAVDEGNASVAADPAEVEDDEVEDDGEDEDEVGEDDEVEVDEDDGEDGEVEVDEDDGEVDEVDEVEDDEDDEKVRDEPHAS
;
A
#
# COMPACT_ATOMS: atom_id res chain seq x y z
N MET A 1 -30.98 3.21 -12.40
CA MET A 1 -30.82 2.89 -13.84
C MET A 1 -30.16 1.53 -13.92
N ALA A 2 -30.74 0.58 -14.66
CA ALA A 2 -30.02 -0.66 -14.95
C ALA A 2 -28.86 -0.29 -15.87
N SER A 3 -27.64 -0.15 -15.33
CA SER A 3 -26.47 -0.05 -16.19
C SER A 3 -26.36 -1.40 -16.88
N GLN A 4 -26.58 -1.44 -18.19
CA GLN A 4 -26.26 -2.63 -18.97
C GLN A 4 -24.80 -2.97 -18.71
N ASP A 5 -24.54 -4.25 -18.41
CA ASP A 5 -23.18 -4.78 -18.27
C ASP A 5 -22.40 -4.42 -19.53
N PRO A 6 -21.11 -4.02 -19.43
CA PRO A 6 -20.30 -3.80 -20.62
C PRO A 6 -20.34 -5.06 -21.51
N PRO A 7 -20.37 -4.92 -22.84
CA PRO A 7 -20.40 -6.06 -23.74
C PRO A 7 -19.15 -6.92 -23.53
N LEU A 8 -19.29 -8.25 -23.53
CA LEU A 8 -18.15 -9.16 -23.44
C LEU A 8 -17.68 -9.48 -24.85
N ALA A 9 -16.45 -9.12 -25.19
CA ALA A 9 -15.89 -9.45 -26.50
C ALA A 9 -15.77 -10.98 -26.67
N GLU A 10 -16.05 -11.46 -27.89
CA GLU A 10 -16.13 -12.91 -28.18
C GLU A 10 -14.78 -13.61 -28.11
N ASP A 11 -13.70 -12.88 -28.33
CA ASP A 11 -12.31 -13.31 -28.34
C ASP A 11 -11.70 -13.50 -26.94
N VAL A 12 -12.31 -12.92 -25.90
CA VAL A 12 -11.85 -13.13 -24.52
C VAL A 12 -12.05 -14.59 -24.10
N ASP A 13 -10.95 -15.35 -24.01
CA ASP A 13 -10.93 -16.75 -23.58
C ASP A 13 -10.79 -16.85 -22.06
N ALA A 14 -11.68 -17.60 -21.40
CA ALA A 14 -11.59 -17.88 -19.97
C ALA A 14 -10.25 -18.50 -19.56
N ARG A 15 -9.56 -19.20 -20.46
CA ARG A 15 -8.28 -19.88 -20.19
C ARG A 15 -7.11 -18.91 -19.99
N GLU A 16 -7.23 -17.66 -20.42
CA GLU A 16 -6.26 -16.61 -20.14
C GLU A 16 -6.23 -16.25 -18.66
N LEU A 17 -7.29 -16.58 -17.91
CA LEU A 17 -7.30 -16.45 -16.47
C LEU A 17 -6.36 -17.47 -15.82
N ALA A 18 -5.57 -17.01 -14.86
CA ALA A 18 -4.66 -17.84 -14.07
C ALA A 18 -5.37 -19.09 -13.54
N ARG A 19 -4.64 -20.22 -13.56
CA ARG A 19 -5.22 -21.54 -13.28
C ARG A 19 -5.73 -21.62 -11.84
N GLU A 20 -5.06 -20.94 -10.94
CA GLU A 20 -5.32 -20.81 -9.51
C GLU A 20 -6.66 -20.10 -9.31
N ILE A 21 -6.86 -18.95 -9.97
CA ILE A 21 -8.14 -18.20 -9.92
C ILE A 21 -9.28 -19.03 -10.51
N ARG A 22 -9.06 -19.70 -11.65
CA ARG A 22 -10.07 -20.60 -12.23
C ARG A 22 -10.44 -21.75 -11.31
N ALA A 23 -9.54 -22.18 -10.43
CA ALA A 23 -9.83 -23.24 -9.47
C ALA A 23 -10.88 -22.80 -8.43
N GLU A 24 -10.90 -21.54 -8.03
CA GLU A 24 -11.90 -20.98 -7.11
C GLU A 24 -13.31 -20.98 -7.71
N LEU A 25 -13.41 -20.84 -9.03
CA LEU A 25 -14.68 -20.82 -9.76
C LEU A 25 -15.34 -22.20 -9.91
N ARG A 26 -14.67 -23.30 -9.51
CA ARG A 26 -15.18 -24.68 -9.67
C ARG A 26 -16.45 -24.97 -8.87
N SER A 27 -16.73 -24.18 -7.84
CA SER A 27 -17.96 -24.27 -7.05
C SER A 27 -19.19 -23.77 -7.83
N LEU A 28 -18.98 -23.02 -8.91
CA LEU A 28 -20.04 -22.47 -9.75
C LEU A 28 -20.43 -23.47 -10.85
N SER A 29 -21.64 -23.35 -11.39
CA SER A 29 -22.03 -24.11 -12.58
C SER A 29 -21.12 -23.75 -13.77
N ARG A 30 -20.84 -24.72 -14.65
CA ARG A 30 -19.90 -24.53 -15.77
C ARG A 30 -20.18 -23.29 -16.63
N PRO A 31 -21.44 -22.96 -17.02
CA PRO A 31 -21.72 -21.75 -17.80
C PRO A 31 -21.44 -20.45 -17.02
N VAL A 32 -21.71 -20.45 -15.70
CA VAL A 32 -21.48 -19.28 -14.84
C VAL A 32 -19.98 -19.10 -14.60
N ALA A 33 -19.25 -20.18 -14.31
CA ALA A 33 -17.80 -20.14 -14.14
C ALA A 33 -17.10 -19.58 -15.40
N GLU A 34 -17.50 -20.04 -16.59
CA GLU A 34 -16.98 -19.55 -17.87
C GLU A 34 -17.24 -18.05 -18.05
N THR A 35 -18.47 -17.61 -17.79
CA THR A 35 -18.85 -16.20 -17.91
C THR A 35 -18.06 -15.32 -16.93
N VAL A 36 -17.96 -15.74 -15.67
CA VAL A 36 -17.19 -15.02 -14.65
C VAL A 36 -15.71 -14.96 -15.01
N ALA A 37 -15.13 -16.08 -15.47
CA ALA A 37 -13.73 -16.11 -15.86
C ALA A 37 -13.42 -15.12 -16.99
N ARG A 38 -14.23 -15.12 -18.06
CA ARG A 38 -14.07 -14.16 -19.17
C ARG A 38 -14.23 -12.71 -18.72
N ARG A 39 -15.14 -12.44 -17.78
CA ARG A 39 -15.31 -11.10 -17.20
C ARG A 39 -14.08 -10.66 -16.40
N LEU A 40 -13.46 -11.57 -15.64
CA LEU A 40 -12.23 -11.27 -14.89
C LEU A 40 -11.04 -11.03 -15.83
N VAL A 41 -10.93 -11.79 -16.93
CA VAL A 41 -9.91 -11.55 -17.97
C VAL A 41 -10.10 -10.17 -18.60
N ALA A 42 -11.33 -9.85 -19.04
CA ALA A 42 -11.62 -8.54 -19.61
C ALA A 42 -11.35 -7.39 -18.61
N ALA A 43 -11.64 -7.59 -17.32
CA ALA A 43 -11.32 -6.62 -16.28
C ALA A 43 -9.79 -6.42 -16.15
N GLY A 44 -9.00 -7.49 -16.16
CA GLY A 44 -7.54 -7.40 -16.08
C GLY A 44 -6.91 -6.74 -17.30
N GLN A 45 -7.42 -7.00 -18.51
CA GLN A 45 -6.92 -6.37 -19.75
C GLN A 45 -7.20 -4.86 -19.81
N LEU A 46 -8.25 -4.40 -19.15
CA LEU A 46 -8.71 -3.01 -19.21
C LEU A 46 -8.32 -2.19 -17.98
N ILE A 47 -7.74 -2.78 -16.93
CA ILE A 47 -7.56 -2.07 -15.65
C ILE A 47 -6.70 -0.82 -15.82
N ASP A 48 -5.60 -0.90 -16.57
CA ASP A 48 -4.67 0.22 -16.77
C ASP A 48 -5.06 1.13 -17.96
N ILE A 49 -5.98 0.69 -18.82
CA ILE A 49 -6.37 1.39 -20.06
C ILE A 49 -7.72 2.10 -19.89
N GLU A 50 -8.74 1.36 -19.45
CA GLU A 50 -10.11 1.84 -19.28
C GLU A 50 -10.69 1.39 -17.91
N PRO A 51 -10.23 1.97 -16.78
CA PRO A 51 -10.54 1.48 -15.44
C PRO A 51 -12.04 1.39 -15.13
N LYS A 52 -12.83 2.32 -15.67
CA LYS A 52 -14.30 2.33 -15.50
C LYS A 52 -14.96 1.16 -16.22
N GLN A 53 -14.46 0.77 -17.39
CA GLN A 53 -14.96 -0.41 -18.12
C GLN A 53 -14.52 -1.70 -17.40
N ALA A 54 -13.27 -1.76 -16.94
CA ALA A 54 -12.76 -2.87 -16.13
C ALA A 54 -13.63 -3.11 -14.88
N LEU A 55 -13.95 -2.04 -14.15
CA LEU A 55 -14.87 -2.10 -13.00
C LEU A 55 -16.26 -2.61 -13.41
N GLY A 56 -16.78 -2.18 -14.57
CA GLY A 56 -18.05 -2.70 -15.10
C GLY A 56 -18.04 -4.22 -15.30
N HIS A 57 -16.94 -4.77 -15.82
CA HIS A 57 -16.76 -6.22 -15.97
C HIS A 57 -16.64 -6.94 -14.62
N ALA A 58 -15.84 -6.41 -13.69
CA ALA A 58 -15.69 -6.96 -12.35
C ALA A 58 -17.03 -6.97 -11.59
N LEU A 59 -17.83 -5.90 -11.68
CA LEU A 59 -19.17 -5.82 -11.10
C LEU A 59 -20.14 -6.82 -11.73
N ALA A 60 -20.02 -7.10 -13.03
CA ALA A 60 -20.80 -8.15 -13.71
C ALA A 60 -20.44 -9.54 -13.19
N ALA A 61 -19.16 -9.84 -13.04
CA ALA A 61 -18.70 -11.06 -12.37
C ALA A 61 -19.24 -11.15 -10.94
N ARG A 62 -19.20 -10.03 -10.18
CA ARG A 62 -19.69 -9.93 -8.80
C ARG A 62 -21.17 -10.28 -8.66
N ARG A 63 -22.02 -9.88 -9.61
CA ARG A 63 -23.45 -10.23 -9.60
C ARG A 63 -23.69 -11.74 -9.68
N LEU A 64 -22.80 -12.46 -10.35
CA LEU A 64 -22.89 -13.92 -10.55
C LEU A 64 -22.20 -14.71 -9.43
N ALA A 65 -21.10 -14.19 -8.89
CA ALA A 65 -20.17 -14.94 -8.05
C ALA A 65 -19.73 -14.15 -6.80
N ALA A 66 -20.69 -13.54 -6.11
CA ALA A 66 -20.45 -12.67 -4.95
C ALA A 66 -19.71 -13.34 -3.77
N ARG A 67 -19.73 -14.67 -3.65
CA ARG A 67 -19.07 -15.39 -2.54
C ARG A 67 -17.68 -15.90 -2.90
N ILE A 68 -17.13 -15.51 -4.04
CA ILE A 68 -15.78 -15.89 -4.46
C ILE A 68 -14.79 -14.78 -4.09
N PRO A 69 -13.74 -15.06 -3.31
CA PRO A 69 -12.74 -14.08 -2.90
C PRO A 69 -12.12 -13.34 -4.08
N THR A 70 -11.61 -14.05 -5.10
CA THR A 70 -10.98 -13.39 -6.26
C THR A 70 -11.93 -12.43 -7.00
N VAL A 71 -13.25 -12.70 -6.98
CA VAL A 71 -14.22 -11.78 -7.59
C VAL A 71 -14.38 -10.50 -6.75
N ARG A 72 -14.28 -10.58 -5.43
CA ARG A 72 -14.24 -9.40 -4.54
C ARG A 72 -12.97 -8.60 -4.75
N GLU A 73 -11.83 -9.28 -4.83
CA GLU A 73 -10.53 -8.69 -5.10
C GLU A 73 -10.55 -7.90 -6.41
N ALA A 74 -10.99 -8.52 -7.51
CA ALA A 74 -11.06 -7.87 -8.82
C ALA A 74 -11.94 -6.61 -8.81
N VAL A 75 -13.07 -6.63 -8.09
CA VAL A 75 -13.91 -5.42 -7.95
C VAL A 75 -13.19 -4.37 -7.11
N GLY A 76 -12.50 -4.77 -6.04
CA GLY A 76 -11.73 -3.86 -5.20
C GLY A 76 -10.63 -3.13 -5.96
N LEU A 77 -9.80 -3.87 -6.70
CA LEU A 77 -8.69 -3.34 -7.49
C LEU A 77 -9.17 -2.46 -8.65
N THR A 78 -10.17 -2.92 -9.40
CA THR A 78 -10.74 -2.09 -10.48
C THR A 78 -11.48 -0.86 -9.96
N ALA A 79 -12.08 -0.93 -8.77
CA ALA A 79 -12.69 0.23 -8.13
C ALA A 79 -11.63 1.24 -7.69
N TYR A 80 -10.50 0.78 -7.15
CA TYR A 80 -9.36 1.64 -6.82
C TYR A 80 -8.86 2.36 -8.08
N GLN A 81 -8.57 1.63 -9.14
CA GLN A 81 -8.08 2.22 -10.40
C GLN A 81 -9.10 3.17 -11.05
N ALA A 82 -10.40 2.96 -10.83
CA ALA A 82 -11.47 3.83 -11.30
C ALA A 82 -11.78 5.04 -10.37
N GLY A 83 -10.99 5.25 -9.32
CA GLY A 83 -11.18 6.32 -8.33
C GLY A 83 -12.42 6.16 -7.45
N GLN A 84 -12.95 4.95 -7.33
CA GLN A 84 -14.13 4.62 -6.51
C GLN A 84 -13.72 4.14 -5.12
N TRP A 85 -13.03 5.01 -4.37
CA TRP A 85 -12.33 4.69 -3.11
C TRP A 85 -13.21 3.97 -2.08
N GLN A 86 -14.43 4.46 -1.84
CA GLN A 86 -15.34 3.86 -0.85
C GLN A 86 -15.81 2.44 -1.26
N ALA A 87 -15.95 2.20 -2.56
CA ALA A 87 -16.28 0.89 -3.10
C ALA A 87 -15.08 -0.06 -3.01
N ALA A 88 -13.88 0.43 -3.35
CA ALA A 88 -12.63 -0.31 -3.20
C ALA A 88 -12.43 -0.79 -1.75
N ILE A 89 -12.56 0.12 -0.78
CA ILE A 89 -12.46 -0.21 0.66
C ILE A 89 -13.46 -1.30 1.05
N SER A 90 -14.70 -1.18 0.60
CA SER A 90 -15.76 -2.12 0.97
C SER A 90 -15.50 -3.53 0.43
N GLU A 91 -15.03 -3.63 -0.81
CA GLU A 91 -14.78 -4.89 -1.50
C GLU A 91 -13.47 -5.55 -1.04
N LEU A 92 -12.39 -4.80 -0.84
CA LEU A 92 -11.13 -5.33 -0.32
C LEU A 92 -11.27 -5.81 1.14
N ARG A 93 -12.01 -5.10 1.99
CA ARG A 93 -12.36 -5.61 3.34
C ARG A 93 -13.20 -6.89 3.28
N ALA A 94 -14.09 -7.00 2.29
CA ALA A 94 -14.87 -8.23 2.09
C ALA A 94 -13.98 -9.37 1.61
N TYR A 95 -13.03 -9.10 0.72
CA TYR A 95 -12.01 -10.03 0.28
C TYR A 95 -11.18 -10.54 1.47
N HIS A 96 -10.63 -9.68 2.33
CA HIS A 96 -9.86 -10.11 3.52
C HIS A 96 -10.63 -11.07 4.43
N ARG A 97 -11.92 -10.78 4.69
CA ARG A 97 -12.78 -11.67 5.49
C ARG A 97 -12.97 -13.05 4.85
N MET A 98 -12.89 -13.15 3.53
CA MET A 98 -13.10 -14.41 2.80
C MET A 98 -11.79 -15.17 2.54
N ALA A 99 -10.71 -14.46 2.19
CA ALA A 99 -9.41 -15.01 1.84
C ALA A 99 -8.56 -15.35 3.08
N GLY A 100 -8.78 -14.67 4.21
CA GLY A 100 -8.02 -14.89 5.44
C GLY A 100 -6.60 -14.32 5.43
N ASN A 101 -6.27 -13.45 4.47
CA ASN A 101 -5.00 -12.72 4.37
C ASN A 101 -5.25 -11.20 4.31
N GLN A 102 -4.18 -10.42 4.32
CA GLN A 102 -4.21 -8.95 4.34
C GLN A 102 -3.50 -8.32 3.11
N THR A 103 -3.51 -8.97 1.95
CA THR A 103 -2.95 -8.41 0.70
C THR A 103 -3.71 -7.14 0.29
N HIS A 104 -3.09 -6.19 -0.41
CA HIS A 104 -3.71 -4.91 -0.82
C HIS A 104 -4.06 -3.97 0.34
N VAL A 105 -3.39 -4.09 1.48
CA VAL A 105 -3.59 -3.16 2.59
C VAL A 105 -3.02 -1.77 2.29
N ALA A 106 -1.97 -1.68 1.46
CA ALA A 106 -1.47 -0.41 0.94
C ALA A 106 -2.56 0.33 0.14
N ILE A 107 -3.29 -0.40 -0.71
CA ILE A 107 -4.44 0.14 -1.48
C ILE A 107 -5.56 0.62 -0.54
N LEU A 108 -5.86 -0.14 0.52
CA LEU A 108 -6.84 0.30 1.52
C LEU A 108 -6.42 1.59 2.23
N ALA A 109 -5.15 1.71 2.60
CA ALA A 109 -4.61 2.90 3.25
C ALA A 109 -4.65 4.10 2.30
N ASP A 110 -4.30 3.92 1.04
CA ASP A 110 -4.30 4.99 0.05
C ASP A 110 -5.72 5.46 -0.29
N CYS A 111 -6.69 4.53 -0.36
CA CYS A 111 -8.10 4.90 -0.47
C CYS A 111 -8.59 5.78 0.69
N GLU A 112 -8.10 5.56 1.92
CA GLU A 112 -8.49 6.40 3.06
C GLU A 112 -7.83 7.79 2.95
N ARG A 113 -6.58 7.89 2.47
CA ARG A 113 -5.94 9.19 2.14
C ARG A 113 -6.71 9.95 1.08
N ALA A 114 -7.08 9.28 -0.02
CA ALA A 114 -7.86 9.87 -1.12
C ALA A 114 -9.28 10.33 -0.70
N LEU A 115 -9.73 9.94 0.49
CA LEU A 115 -10.98 10.40 1.12
C LEU A 115 -10.75 11.49 2.18
N ASP A 116 -9.57 12.13 2.20
CA ASP A 116 -9.12 13.10 3.20
C ASP A 116 -9.12 12.53 4.63
N ARG A 117 -8.68 11.28 4.79
CA ARG A 117 -8.54 10.63 6.10
C ARG A 117 -7.14 10.05 6.32
N PRO A 118 -6.08 10.86 6.23
CA PRO A 118 -4.70 10.39 6.34
C PRO A 118 -4.39 9.69 7.68
N GLU A 119 -5.06 10.07 8.77
CA GLU A 119 -4.90 9.39 10.07
C GLU A 119 -5.27 7.90 9.99
N ARG A 120 -6.31 7.57 9.21
CA ARG A 120 -6.75 6.17 9.04
C ARG A 120 -5.74 5.34 8.25
N ALA A 121 -5.01 5.96 7.33
CA ALA A 121 -3.93 5.30 6.61
C ALA A 121 -2.76 4.94 7.54
N ILE A 122 -2.41 5.86 8.45
CA ILE A 122 -1.39 5.63 9.50
C ILE A 122 -1.86 4.55 10.48
N ASP A 123 -3.14 4.56 10.87
CA ASP A 123 -3.70 3.53 11.75
C ASP A 123 -3.66 2.13 11.11
N LEU A 124 -3.96 2.03 9.80
CA LEU A 124 -3.84 0.78 9.05
C LEU A 124 -2.39 0.27 9.03
N TYR A 125 -1.42 1.16 8.76
CA TYR A 125 0.01 0.80 8.82
C TYR A 125 0.42 0.24 10.20
N ARG A 126 -0.09 0.83 11.29
CA ARG A 126 0.22 0.38 12.66
C ARG A 126 -0.49 -0.90 13.08
N ALA A 127 -1.68 -1.16 12.54
CA ALA A 127 -2.50 -2.30 12.93
C ALA A 127 -2.12 -3.60 12.20
N VAL A 128 -1.44 -3.49 11.06
CA VAL A 128 -1.02 -4.63 10.25
C VAL A 128 0.16 -5.37 10.90
N ASP A 129 0.09 -6.70 10.85
CA ASP A 129 1.22 -7.57 11.14
C ASP A 129 2.14 -7.63 9.90
N LEU A 130 3.19 -6.81 9.91
CA LEU A 130 4.13 -6.66 8.78
C LEU A 130 4.84 -7.97 8.42
N ASP A 131 4.99 -8.91 9.35
CA ASP A 131 5.64 -10.21 9.11
C ASP A 131 4.78 -11.12 8.22
N LYS A 132 3.47 -10.85 8.14
CA LYS A 132 2.54 -11.57 7.27
C LYS A 132 2.45 -10.99 5.86
N LEU A 133 3.06 -9.84 5.62
CA LEU A 133 3.13 -9.21 4.31
C LEU A 133 4.41 -9.61 3.59
N ASP A 134 4.34 -9.72 2.27
CA ASP A 134 5.56 -9.74 1.47
C ASP A 134 6.25 -8.36 1.51
N GLN A 135 7.51 -8.33 1.08
CA GLN A 135 8.30 -7.11 1.16
C GLN A 135 7.73 -5.99 0.27
N ALA A 136 7.17 -6.32 -0.89
CA ALA A 136 6.63 -5.31 -1.80
C ALA A 136 5.44 -4.58 -1.17
N GLU A 137 4.48 -5.34 -0.62
CA GLU A 137 3.31 -4.79 0.06
C GLU A 137 3.71 -3.98 1.31
N ARG A 138 4.71 -4.43 2.08
CA ARG A 138 5.23 -3.66 3.22
C ARG A 138 5.78 -2.30 2.79
N ILE A 139 6.57 -2.27 1.71
CA ILE A 139 7.19 -1.04 1.20
C ILE A 139 6.12 -0.10 0.67
N GLU A 140 5.16 -0.59 -0.11
CA GLU A 140 4.05 0.24 -0.61
C GLU A 140 3.22 0.80 0.56
N LEU A 141 2.91 0.00 1.57
CA LEU A 141 2.19 0.47 2.76
C LEU A 141 2.99 1.54 3.52
N LEU A 142 4.31 1.39 3.63
CA LEU A 142 5.19 2.38 4.23
C LEU A 142 5.19 3.70 3.44
N ILE A 143 5.28 3.64 2.11
CA ILE A 143 5.21 4.81 1.22
C ILE A 143 3.88 5.55 1.42
N VAL A 144 2.77 4.83 1.41
CA VAL A 144 1.43 5.42 1.64
C VAL A 144 1.33 6.05 3.03
N ALA A 145 1.85 5.39 4.07
CA ALA A 145 1.83 5.93 5.44
C ALA A 145 2.73 7.18 5.60
N ALA A 146 3.86 7.23 4.90
CA ALA A 146 4.71 8.41 4.83
C ALA A 146 4.01 9.56 4.09
N GLY A 147 3.34 9.28 2.97
CA GLY A 147 2.50 10.25 2.26
C GLY A 147 1.38 10.82 3.16
N ALA A 148 0.73 9.96 3.95
CA ALA A 148 -0.27 10.40 4.93
C ALA A 148 0.29 11.36 5.99
N ARG A 149 1.57 11.22 6.37
CA ARG A 149 2.25 12.18 7.26
C ARG A 149 2.46 13.52 6.57
N VAL A 150 2.82 13.52 5.28
CA VAL A 150 2.93 14.76 4.48
C VAL A 150 1.59 15.48 4.42
N ASP A 151 0.48 14.75 4.18
CA ASP A 151 -0.88 15.30 4.18
C ASP A 151 -1.22 16.00 5.53
N LEU A 152 -0.66 15.48 6.63
CA LEU A 152 -0.78 16.04 7.98
C LEU A 152 0.25 17.12 8.32
N LYS A 153 1.02 17.61 7.34
CA LYS A 153 2.11 18.59 7.51
C LYS A 153 3.23 18.11 8.45
N GLN A 154 3.52 16.82 8.41
CA GLN A 154 4.56 16.16 9.20
C GLN A 154 5.63 15.58 8.26
N ALA A 155 6.14 16.39 7.34
CA ALA A 155 7.07 15.94 6.29
C ALA A 155 8.39 15.40 6.86
N GLU A 156 8.91 15.97 7.95
CA GLU A 156 10.11 15.47 8.63
C GLU A 156 9.89 14.04 9.18
N ALA A 157 8.69 13.76 9.69
CA ALA A 157 8.34 12.42 10.15
C ALA A 157 8.22 11.44 8.98
N ALA A 158 7.70 11.89 7.83
CA ALA A 158 7.64 11.09 6.61
C ALA A 158 9.04 10.69 6.13
N VAL A 159 9.97 11.66 6.07
CA VAL A 159 11.39 11.42 5.73
C VAL A 159 12.00 10.40 6.68
N ALA A 160 11.83 10.57 8.00
CA ALA A 160 12.36 9.64 8.99
C ALA A 160 11.78 8.22 8.85
N MET A 161 10.49 8.08 8.53
CA MET A 161 9.84 6.78 8.28
C MET A 161 10.42 6.04 7.08
N LEU A 162 10.76 6.77 6.01
CA LEU A 162 11.25 6.19 4.76
C LEU A 162 12.74 5.81 4.82
N GLN A 163 13.49 6.25 5.84
CA GLN A 163 14.92 5.94 6.04
C GLN A 163 15.16 4.49 6.50
N ILE A 164 14.85 3.53 5.64
CA ILE A 164 15.04 2.09 5.88
C ILE A 164 16.22 1.54 5.06
N PRO A 165 16.81 0.38 5.44
CA PRO A 165 17.92 -0.23 4.70
C PRO A 165 17.64 -0.47 3.21
N GLU A 166 16.39 -0.80 2.86
CA GLU A 166 15.94 -1.10 1.50
C GLU A 166 16.16 0.05 0.51
N LEU A 167 16.19 1.32 0.97
CA LEU A 167 16.52 2.47 0.11
C LEU A 167 17.85 2.28 -0.64
N ARG A 168 18.81 1.63 0.01
CA ARG A 168 20.16 1.35 -0.51
C ARG A 168 20.29 -0.04 -1.13
N SER A 169 19.18 -0.74 -1.38
CA SER A 169 19.22 -2.01 -2.10
C SER A 169 19.90 -1.87 -3.46
N THR A 170 20.78 -2.82 -3.79
CA THR A 170 21.39 -2.94 -5.12
C THR A 170 20.58 -3.84 -6.05
N THR A 171 19.61 -4.58 -5.51
CA THR A 171 18.70 -5.41 -6.29
C THR A 171 17.55 -4.54 -6.78
N ILE A 172 17.43 -4.40 -8.10
CA ILE A 172 16.31 -3.69 -8.73
C ILE A 172 15.04 -4.52 -8.54
N THR A 173 14.09 -3.97 -7.79
CA THR A 173 12.77 -4.53 -7.52
C THR A 173 11.70 -3.54 -7.98
N GLY A 174 10.49 -4.00 -8.27
CA GLY A 174 9.41 -3.14 -8.78
C GLY A 174 8.99 -2.00 -7.83
N TRP A 175 9.32 -2.08 -6.54
CA TRP A 175 9.03 -1.05 -5.55
C TRP A 175 10.19 -0.09 -5.28
N LEU A 176 11.41 -0.38 -5.77
CA LEU A 176 12.61 0.39 -5.40
C LEU A 176 12.59 1.81 -5.96
N ALA A 177 12.19 1.97 -7.22
CA ALA A 177 12.02 3.29 -7.85
C ALA A 177 11.06 4.16 -7.04
N ARG A 178 9.88 3.62 -6.72
CA ARG A 178 8.83 4.30 -5.94
C ARG A 178 9.29 4.65 -4.52
N LEU A 179 10.04 3.76 -3.85
CA LEU A 179 10.58 4.03 -2.51
C LEU A 179 11.59 5.20 -2.54
N ARG A 180 12.53 5.20 -3.49
CA ARG A 180 13.53 6.26 -3.63
C ARG A 180 12.89 7.58 -4.03
N TYR A 181 11.91 7.53 -4.93
CA TYR A 181 11.11 8.68 -5.32
C TYR A 181 10.39 9.30 -4.13
N ALA A 182 9.65 8.51 -3.35
CA ALA A 182 8.92 9.00 -2.17
C ALA A 182 9.86 9.62 -1.13
N PHE A 183 11.06 9.07 -0.97
CA PHE A 183 12.09 9.63 -0.10
C PHE A 183 12.64 10.96 -0.62
N ALA A 184 12.91 11.05 -1.93
CA ALA A 184 13.35 12.28 -2.59
C ALA A 184 12.30 13.40 -2.45
N ASP A 185 11.03 13.10 -2.71
CA ASP A 185 9.92 14.06 -2.57
C ASP A 185 9.76 14.53 -1.13
N GLY A 186 9.89 13.61 -0.15
CA GLY A 186 9.93 13.96 1.26
C GLY A 186 11.09 14.90 1.63
N LEU A 187 12.30 14.64 1.12
CA LEU A 187 13.47 15.51 1.31
C LEU A 187 13.24 16.91 0.74
N PHE A 188 12.66 16.98 -0.47
CA PHE A 188 12.33 18.24 -1.11
C PHE A 188 11.31 19.03 -0.29
N ALA A 189 10.26 18.38 0.21
CA ALA A 189 9.22 18.99 1.03
C ALA A 189 9.74 19.63 2.33
N VAL A 190 10.87 19.15 2.88
CA VAL A 190 11.53 19.72 4.07
C VAL A 190 12.70 20.65 3.72
N GLY A 191 12.83 21.05 2.45
CA GLY A 191 13.85 22.02 2.00
C GLY A 191 15.25 21.45 1.81
N ARG A 192 15.42 20.12 1.77
CA ARG A 192 16.70 19.45 1.53
C ARG A 192 16.88 19.16 0.04
N ALA A 193 16.87 20.22 -0.78
CA ALA A 193 16.82 20.13 -2.24
C ALA A 193 18.02 19.40 -2.86
N ASP A 194 19.24 19.63 -2.35
CA ASP A 194 20.46 18.97 -2.86
C ASP A 194 20.40 17.44 -2.66
N GLU A 195 19.95 16.99 -1.49
CA GLU A 195 19.77 15.56 -1.23
C GLU A 195 18.59 15.00 -2.02
N ALA A 196 17.49 15.74 -2.13
CA ALA A 196 16.34 15.31 -2.94
C ALA A 196 16.75 15.05 -4.39
N ARG A 197 17.57 15.94 -4.97
CA ARG A 197 18.14 15.80 -6.31
C ARG A 197 18.91 14.49 -6.47
N GLU A 198 19.81 14.17 -5.53
CA GLU A 198 20.56 12.90 -5.57
C GLU A 198 19.63 11.69 -5.56
N TRP A 199 18.59 11.72 -4.74
CA TRP A 199 17.64 10.61 -4.62
C TRP A 199 16.68 10.49 -5.81
N PHE A 200 16.27 11.61 -6.43
CA PHE A 200 15.53 11.57 -7.69
C PHE A 200 16.36 10.94 -8.80
N ALA A 201 17.67 11.24 -8.89
CA ALA A 201 18.55 10.60 -9.86
C ALA A 201 18.65 9.08 -9.62
N LEU A 202 18.79 8.65 -8.36
CA LEU A 202 18.81 7.23 -8.00
C LEU A 202 17.47 6.52 -8.21
N ALA A 203 16.35 7.24 -8.16
CA ALA A 203 15.03 6.71 -8.50
C ALA A 203 14.90 6.52 -10.01
N ALA A 204 15.26 7.54 -10.80
CA ALA A 204 15.23 7.51 -12.26
C ALA A 204 16.12 6.41 -12.85
N GLU A 205 17.28 6.14 -12.24
CA GLU A 205 18.20 5.07 -12.70
C GLU A 205 17.56 3.66 -12.68
N VAL A 206 16.62 3.42 -11.77
CA VAL A 206 16.00 2.10 -11.58
C VAL A 206 14.54 2.03 -12.03
N ASP A 207 14.03 3.10 -12.64
CA ASP A 207 12.63 3.23 -13.08
C ASP A 207 12.46 2.88 -14.57
N ASP A 208 12.85 1.66 -14.95
CA ASP A 208 12.80 1.18 -16.34
C ASP A 208 11.38 1.18 -16.95
N GLU A 209 10.37 1.04 -16.10
CA GLU A 209 8.95 0.99 -16.49
C GLU A 209 8.27 2.37 -16.45
N VAL A 210 9.01 3.45 -16.15
CA VAL A 210 8.51 4.83 -16.07
C VAL A 210 7.28 4.92 -15.15
N THR A 211 7.42 4.32 -13.97
CA THR A 211 6.38 4.29 -12.93
C THR A 211 6.33 5.57 -12.10
N THR A 212 7.35 6.42 -12.23
CA THR A 212 7.51 7.71 -11.58
C THR A 212 7.94 8.78 -12.57
N ASP A 213 7.75 10.04 -12.22
CA ASP A 213 8.24 11.22 -12.96
C ASP A 213 9.63 11.68 -12.46
N ALA A 214 10.43 10.78 -11.86
CA ALA A 214 11.71 11.12 -11.23
C ALA A 214 12.67 11.89 -12.15
N ALA A 215 12.73 11.50 -13.42
CA ALA A 215 13.58 12.16 -14.42
C ALA A 215 13.12 13.59 -14.72
N GLU A 216 11.80 13.84 -14.76
CA GLU A 216 11.22 15.16 -14.98
C GLU A 216 11.49 16.06 -13.76
N ARG A 217 11.26 15.55 -12.55
CA ARG A 217 11.57 16.27 -11.29
C ARG A 217 13.05 16.66 -11.20
N LEU A 218 13.95 15.83 -11.71
CA LEU A 218 15.39 16.13 -11.74
C LEU A 218 15.71 17.32 -12.65
N LEU A 219 15.06 17.41 -13.81
CA LEU A 219 15.19 18.52 -14.76
C LEU A 219 14.60 19.80 -14.18
N GLU A 220 13.45 19.73 -13.53
CA GLU A 220 12.85 20.88 -12.82
C GLU A 220 13.81 21.44 -11.76
N LEU A 221 14.45 20.57 -10.98
CA LEU A 221 15.44 20.97 -9.97
C LEU A 221 16.71 21.59 -10.57
N ASP A 222 17.04 21.25 -11.82
CA ASP A 222 18.13 21.88 -12.58
C ASP A 222 17.73 23.19 -13.26
N GLY A 223 16.48 23.63 -13.11
CA GLY A 223 15.94 24.79 -13.79
C GLY A 223 15.64 24.54 -15.27
N VAL A 224 15.61 23.28 -15.72
CA VAL A 224 15.15 22.89 -17.05
C VAL A 224 13.65 22.62 -16.98
N ILE A 225 12.86 23.60 -17.40
CA ILE A 225 11.42 23.42 -17.58
C ILE A 225 11.21 22.78 -18.95
N ILE A 226 10.73 21.54 -18.99
CA ILE A 226 10.19 20.97 -20.23
C ILE A 226 8.81 21.58 -20.42
N ASP A 227 8.72 22.63 -21.22
CA ASP A 227 7.42 23.07 -21.72
C ASP A 227 6.94 21.98 -22.69
N ASP A 228 5.80 21.38 -22.38
CA ASP A 228 5.20 20.32 -23.18
C ASP A 228 4.83 20.96 -24.54
N LEU A 229 5.69 20.80 -25.55
CA LEU A 229 5.56 21.39 -26.91
C LEU A 229 4.37 20.80 -27.70
N ASN A 230 3.19 20.80 -27.09
CA ASN A 230 1.93 20.34 -27.67
C ASN A 230 0.98 21.49 -28.02
N ASP A 231 1.44 22.74 -27.85
CA ASP A 231 0.81 23.89 -28.49
C ASP A 231 1.40 24.04 -29.91
N GLU A 232 0.68 23.57 -30.92
CA GLU A 232 1.01 23.74 -32.34
C GLU A 232 1.03 25.22 -32.82
N ASP A 233 1.07 26.22 -31.91
CA ASP A 233 0.90 27.64 -32.26
C ASP A 233 1.80 28.64 -31.50
N ASP A 234 2.84 28.23 -30.75
CA ASP A 234 3.83 29.18 -30.22
C ASP A 234 5.21 29.01 -30.86
N ASP A 235 5.67 30.09 -31.48
CA ASP A 235 7.03 30.30 -31.96
C ASP A 235 8.04 30.01 -30.84
N PRO A 236 9.17 29.34 -31.12
CA PRO A 236 10.10 28.96 -30.06
C PRO A 236 10.70 30.23 -29.44
N GLU A 237 10.23 30.62 -28.26
CA GLU A 237 10.99 31.51 -27.40
C GLU A 237 12.27 30.77 -27.00
N GLU A 238 13.39 31.42 -27.29
CA GLU A 238 14.74 30.92 -27.12
C GLU A 238 14.96 30.50 -25.66
N VAL A 239 15.16 29.20 -25.41
CA VAL A 239 15.60 28.68 -24.11
C VAL A 239 16.93 29.34 -23.73
N VAL A 240 16.87 30.31 -22.83
CA VAL A 240 18.05 31.00 -22.31
C VAL A 240 18.75 30.07 -21.32
N LEU A 241 19.74 29.32 -21.81
CA LEU A 241 20.72 28.64 -20.97
C LEU A 241 21.60 29.70 -20.29
N GLU A 242 21.24 30.14 -19.08
CA GLU A 242 22.19 30.88 -18.24
C GLU A 242 23.25 29.89 -17.73
N ALA A 243 24.38 29.85 -18.43
CA ALA A 243 25.58 29.19 -17.95
C ALA A 243 26.09 29.89 -16.69
N VAL A 244 26.15 29.17 -15.58
CA VAL A 244 26.87 29.62 -14.38
C VAL A 244 28.36 29.74 -14.70
N ASP A 245 28.86 30.98 -14.64
CA ASP A 245 30.24 31.36 -14.91
C ASP A 245 31.16 30.91 -13.75
N GLU A 246 31.88 29.79 -13.94
CA GLU A 246 33.06 29.46 -13.14
C GLU A 246 34.26 30.28 -13.63
N GLY A 247 34.47 31.45 -13.01
CA GLY A 247 35.54 32.36 -13.40
C GLY A 247 36.03 33.26 -12.28
N ASN A 248 36.74 32.74 -11.27
CA ASN A 248 37.65 33.58 -10.51
C ASN A 248 38.96 32.87 -10.14
N ALA A 249 39.97 33.09 -10.98
CA ALA A 249 41.36 32.85 -10.66
C ALA A 249 42.17 34.14 -10.87
N SER A 250 43.06 34.38 -9.89
CA SER A 250 44.25 35.24 -9.93
C SER A 250 44.14 36.64 -9.31
N VAL A 251 44.74 36.78 -8.11
CA VAL A 251 45.88 37.69 -7.90
C VAL A 251 46.87 37.04 -6.92
N ALA A 252 48.16 37.07 -7.29
CA ALA A 252 49.28 36.49 -6.54
C ALA A 252 50.31 37.56 -6.11
N ALA A 253 51.12 37.18 -5.10
CA ALA A 253 52.34 37.79 -4.52
C ALA A 253 52.11 38.90 -3.49
N ASP A 254 52.67 38.85 -2.26
CA ASP A 254 54.09 38.67 -1.93
C ASP A 254 54.32 38.08 -0.50
N PRO A 255 55.44 37.38 -0.19
CA PRO A 255 55.72 36.78 1.11
C PRO A 255 56.69 37.62 1.97
N ALA A 256 56.53 37.57 3.30
CA ALA A 256 57.54 38.04 4.25
C ALA A 256 57.66 37.07 5.44
N GLU A 257 58.90 36.65 5.66
CA GLU A 257 59.40 35.82 6.76
C GLU A 257 59.42 36.55 8.11
N VAL A 258 59.29 35.78 9.21
CA VAL A 258 59.93 35.81 10.56
C VAL A 258 58.90 35.29 11.59
N GLU A 259 59.18 34.56 12.67
CA GLU A 259 60.32 33.87 13.30
C GLU A 259 59.71 32.91 14.36
N ASP A 260 60.53 31.96 14.83
CA ASP A 260 60.34 31.05 15.97
C ASP A 260 59.48 31.53 17.13
N ASP A 261 58.72 30.61 17.74
CA ASP A 261 58.95 30.30 19.16
C ASP A 261 58.47 28.88 19.49
N GLU A 262 59.43 28.02 19.85
CA GLU A 262 59.21 26.74 20.52
C GLU A 262 58.97 27.00 22.01
N VAL A 263 57.98 26.32 22.60
CA VAL A 263 57.99 26.02 24.04
C VAL A 263 57.30 24.67 24.27
N GLU A 264 58.14 23.66 24.51
CA GLU A 264 57.82 22.50 25.35
C GLU A 264 57.86 22.93 26.83
N ASP A 265 56.90 22.49 27.65
CA ASP A 265 57.04 22.12 29.08
C ASP A 265 55.65 21.65 29.56
N ASP A 266 55.38 20.36 29.68
CA ASP A 266 55.61 19.48 30.85
C ASP A 266 54.73 19.82 32.06
N GLY A 267 54.17 18.78 32.67
CA GLY A 267 53.35 18.90 33.88
C GLY A 267 52.29 17.82 34.00
N GLU A 268 52.76 16.61 34.30
CA GLU A 268 52.04 15.50 34.92
C GLU A 268 51.09 15.97 36.05
N ASP A 269 49.94 15.30 36.21
CA ASP A 269 49.58 14.74 37.52
C ASP A 269 48.44 13.72 37.34
N GLU A 270 48.79 12.50 37.73
CA GLU A 270 47.92 11.36 38.02
C GLU A 270 47.09 11.68 39.28
N ASP A 271 45.85 11.22 39.34
CA ASP A 271 45.36 10.62 40.58
C ASP A 271 44.13 9.73 40.33
N GLU A 272 44.16 8.69 41.14
CA GLU A 272 43.55 7.38 41.05
C GLU A 272 42.17 7.32 41.74
N VAL A 273 41.56 6.13 41.65
CA VAL A 273 40.54 5.49 42.51
C VAL A 273 39.05 5.88 42.44
N GLY A 274 38.24 4.84 42.21
CA GLY A 274 36.81 4.77 42.52
C GLY A 274 36.12 3.56 41.89
N GLU A 275 36.48 2.36 42.34
CA GLU A 275 35.75 1.10 42.11
C GLU A 275 34.30 1.17 42.64
N ASP A 276 33.44 0.41 41.96
CA ASP A 276 32.23 -0.29 42.43
C ASP A 276 31.11 0.51 43.11
N ASP A 277 29.93 0.53 42.47
CA ASP A 277 28.69 0.42 43.23
C ASP A 277 27.62 -0.36 42.48
N GLU A 278 27.02 -1.26 43.25
CA GLU A 278 26.26 -2.43 42.82
C GLU A 278 24.83 -2.07 42.40
N VAL A 279 24.30 -2.89 41.50
CA VAL A 279 22.89 -2.92 41.13
C VAL A 279 22.09 -3.56 42.26
N GLU A 280 21.29 -2.77 42.98
CA GLU A 280 20.14 -3.27 43.73
C GLU A 280 18.86 -2.85 43.02
N VAL A 281 18.15 -3.82 42.45
CA VAL A 281 16.76 -3.67 42.04
C VAL A 281 15.96 -4.59 42.96
N ASP A 282 15.21 -3.96 43.86
CA ASP A 282 14.35 -4.59 44.85
C ASP A 282 13.36 -5.58 44.20
N GLU A 283 13.45 -6.83 44.62
CA GLU A 283 12.34 -7.77 44.61
C GLU A 283 11.43 -7.39 45.79
N ASP A 284 10.22 -6.89 45.51
CA ASP A 284 9.12 -6.88 46.48
C ASP A 284 7.98 -7.74 45.93
N ASP A 285 7.68 -8.76 46.73
CA ASP A 285 6.81 -9.89 46.48
C ASP A 285 5.71 -9.86 47.56
N GLY A 286 4.48 -10.18 47.16
CA GLY A 286 3.32 -10.39 48.05
C GLY A 286 2.34 -9.22 48.14
N GLU A 287 1.03 -9.40 48.23
CA GLU A 287 0.18 -10.59 48.30
C GLU A 287 -1.29 -10.09 48.16
N ASP A 288 -2.24 -11.01 48.02
CA ASP A 288 -3.67 -10.88 48.41
C ASP A 288 -4.69 -10.29 47.42
N GLY A 289 -5.47 -11.19 46.82
CA GLY A 289 -6.70 -10.86 46.10
C GLY A 289 -7.50 -12.09 45.70
N GLU A 290 -7.80 -12.97 46.67
CA GLU A 290 -8.78 -14.04 46.53
C GLU A 290 -10.16 -13.47 46.15
N VAL A 291 -10.77 -13.97 45.07
CA VAL A 291 -12.22 -13.90 44.88
C VAL A 291 -12.69 -15.29 44.47
N GLU A 292 -13.23 -15.99 45.45
CA GLU A 292 -13.94 -17.25 45.33
C GLU A 292 -15.40 -17.04 44.88
N VAL A 293 -15.86 -17.99 44.05
CA VAL A 293 -17.21 -18.52 43.76
C VAL A 293 -18.43 -17.60 43.67
N ASP A 294 -19.20 -17.78 42.59
CA ASP A 294 -20.62 -18.13 42.70
C ASP A 294 -20.99 -19.10 41.55
N GLU A 295 -21.06 -20.38 41.90
CA GLU A 295 -21.91 -21.36 41.23
C GLU A 295 -23.34 -21.06 41.68
N ASP A 296 -24.25 -20.73 40.74
CA ASP A 296 -25.69 -20.81 41.01
C ASP A 296 -26.30 -21.90 40.13
N ASP A 297 -26.88 -22.83 40.87
CA ASP A 297 -27.54 -24.05 40.47
C ASP A 297 -29.00 -23.74 40.16
N GLY A 298 -29.51 -24.28 39.07
CA GLY A 298 -30.83 -23.97 38.53
C GLY A 298 -31.46 -25.18 37.85
N GLU A 299 -31.62 -26.20 38.68
CA GLU A 299 -32.48 -27.39 38.65
C GLU A 299 -33.59 -27.51 37.57
N VAL A 300 -33.81 -28.79 37.27
CA VAL A 300 -34.67 -29.48 36.30
C VAL A 300 -36.17 -29.13 36.30
N ASP A 301 -36.84 -29.46 35.19
CA ASP A 301 -38.13 -30.19 35.13
C ASP A 301 -38.41 -30.53 33.65
N GLU A 302 -38.27 -31.78 33.24
CA GLU A 302 -39.31 -32.83 33.23
C GLU A 302 -40.22 -32.80 31.99
N VAL A 303 -40.10 -33.89 31.24
CA VAL A 303 -41.09 -34.64 30.43
C VAL A 303 -42.38 -33.96 29.96
N ASP A 304 -42.68 -34.13 28.67
CA ASP A 304 -43.87 -34.90 28.29
C ASP A 304 -43.74 -35.44 26.86
N GLU A 305 -43.65 -36.77 26.80
CA GLU A 305 -44.12 -37.56 25.67
C GLU A 305 -45.64 -37.37 25.53
N VAL A 306 -46.12 -37.20 24.30
CA VAL A 306 -47.47 -37.64 23.96
C VAL A 306 -47.40 -38.35 22.62
N GLU A 307 -47.49 -39.68 22.74
CA GLU A 307 -47.88 -40.60 21.69
C GLU A 307 -49.31 -40.30 21.20
N ASP A 308 -49.52 -40.69 19.95
CA ASP A 308 -50.77 -41.21 19.35
C ASP A 308 -52.09 -40.45 19.54
N ASP A 309 -52.68 -40.09 18.40
CA ASP A 309 -53.99 -40.68 18.11
C ASP A 309 -54.19 -40.83 16.60
N GLU A 310 -54.66 -42.04 16.28
CA GLU A 310 -55.01 -42.60 14.98
C GLU A 310 -56.31 -41.99 14.40
N ASP A 311 -56.65 -42.46 13.21
CA ASP A 311 -57.95 -42.43 12.55
C ASP A 311 -58.39 -41.09 11.90
N ASP A 312 -58.93 -41.03 10.68
CA ASP A 312 -59.66 -42.06 9.98
C ASP A 312 -59.78 -41.75 8.46
N GLU A 313 -59.60 -42.81 7.68
CA GLU A 313 -60.40 -43.19 6.52
C GLU A 313 -60.65 -42.27 5.29
N LYS A 314 -60.22 -42.85 4.14
CA LYS A 314 -61.04 -43.18 2.96
C LYS A 314 -61.22 -42.17 1.81
N VAL A 315 -60.75 -42.62 0.62
CA VAL A 315 -61.56 -43.07 -0.53
C VAL A 315 -61.32 -42.37 -1.90
N ARG A 316 -61.01 -43.24 -2.89
CA ARG A 316 -61.18 -43.21 -4.37
C ARG A 316 -60.05 -42.58 -5.22
N ASP A 317 -59.39 -43.37 -6.09
CA ASP A 317 -59.81 -43.78 -7.46
C ASP A 317 -60.16 -42.55 -8.31
N GLU A 318 -59.65 -42.29 -9.51
CA GLU A 318 -58.91 -43.03 -10.54
C GLU A 318 -58.45 -41.95 -11.56
N PRO A 319 -57.49 -42.22 -12.46
CA PRO A 319 -57.24 -41.39 -13.64
C PRO A 319 -57.98 -41.92 -14.88
N HIS A 320 -58.75 -41.07 -15.55
CA HIS A 320 -59.17 -41.27 -16.94
C HIS A 320 -58.94 -39.96 -17.69
N ALA A 321 -57.89 -39.87 -18.52
CA ALA A 321 -57.85 -40.27 -19.94
C ALA A 321 -58.61 -39.32 -20.86
N SER A 322 -57.86 -38.51 -21.62
CA SER A 322 -57.74 -38.59 -23.09
C SER A 322 -56.95 -37.41 -23.65
#